data_AF-A0A950EI86-F1
#
_entry.id   AF-A0A950EI86-F1
#
_cell.length_a   1.000
_cell.length_b   1.000
_cell.length_c   1.000
_cell.angle_alpha   90.00
_cell.angle_beta   90.00
_cell.angle_gamma   90.00
#
_symmetry.space_group_name_H-M   'P 1'
#
loop_
_entity.id
_entity.type
_entity.pdbx_description
1 polymer ?
#
loop_
_entity_poly.entity_id
_entity_poly.type
_entity_poly.pdbx_seq_one_letter_code
_entity_poly.pdbx_strand_id
1 'polypeptide(L)'
;MQTKQHWEQVYATKAADAVSWYAPHLDASLQYIQATQLGTQAAIVDIGGGEATLVDDLLEAGYRQLTALDISAKALEVAAQRLGERAAGVQWIAADVLEH
;
A
#
# COMPACT_ATOMS: atom_id res chain seq x y z
N MET A 1 -7.22 -14.44 -13.74
CA MET A 1 -8.64 -13.97 -13.66
C MET A 1 -9.36 -14.31 -12.34
N GLN A 2 -9.38 -15.56 -11.85
CA GLN A 2 -10.06 -15.87 -10.56
C GLN A 2 -9.44 -15.15 -9.34
N THR A 3 -8.13 -14.96 -9.32
CA THR A 3 -7.40 -14.33 -8.20
C THR A 3 -7.80 -12.87 -7.99
N LYS A 4 -7.98 -12.11 -9.08
CA LYS A 4 -8.39 -10.70 -9.01
C LYS A 4 -9.79 -10.55 -8.43
N GLN A 5 -10.77 -11.28 -8.97
CA GLN A 5 -12.15 -11.23 -8.47
C GLN A 5 -12.26 -11.63 -6.99
N HIS A 6 -11.45 -12.60 -6.55
CA HIS A 6 -11.40 -12.98 -5.14
C HIS A 6 -10.97 -11.81 -4.24
N TRP A 7 -9.86 -11.15 -4.55
CA TRP A 7 -9.36 -10.03 -3.73
C TRP A 7 -10.27 -8.81 -3.78
N GLU A 8 -10.78 -8.45 -4.96
CA GLU A 8 -11.79 -7.38 -5.10
C GLU A 8 -13.01 -7.63 -4.19
N GLN A 9 -13.48 -8.88 -4.13
CA GLN A 9 -14.62 -9.24 -3.26
C GLN A 9 -14.26 -9.17 -1.77
N VAL A 10 -13.06 -9.59 -1.36
CA VAL A 10 -12.62 -9.50 0.03
C VAL A 10 -12.59 -8.05 0.49
N TYR A 11 -11.97 -7.16 -0.29
CA TYR A 11 -11.87 -5.73 0.04
C TYR A 11 -13.20 -4.98 -0.12
N ALA A 12 -14.13 -5.46 -0.94
CA ALA A 12 -15.47 -4.89 -1.04
C ALA A 12 -16.38 -5.24 0.16
N THR A 13 -16.10 -6.33 0.89
CA THR A 13 -17.06 -6.90 1.86
C THR A 13 -16.58 -6.88 3.31
N LYS A 14 -15.28 -6.67 3.55
CA LYS A 14 -14.70 -6.59 4.90
C LYS A 14 -14.11 -5.21 5.14
N ALA A 15 -14.32 -4.67 6.33
CA ALA A 15 -13.61 -3.48 6.77
C ALA A 15 -12.13 -3.81 6.98
N ALA A 16 -11.26 -2.82 6.72
CA ALA A 16 -9.82 -2.94 6.83
C ALA A 16 -9.35 -3.42 8.20
N ASP A 17 -10.02 -3.00 9.27
CA ASP A 17 -9.73 -3.36 10.67
C ASP A 17 -10.35 -4.71 11.10
N ALA A 18 -11.16 -5.33 10.25
CA ALA A 18 -11.84 -6.59 10.52
C ALA A 18 -11.05 -7.83 10.02
N VAL A 19 -9.84 -7.64 9.49
CA VAL A 19 -8.96 -8.71 9.03
C VAL A 19 -7.73 -8.86 9.93
N SER A 20 -7.27 -10.10 10.13
CA SER A 20 -6.21 -10.42 11.11
C SER A 20 -4.82 -9.89 10.72
N TRP A 21 -4.66 -9.39 9.50
CA TRP A 21 -3.42 -8.84 8.97
C TRP A 21 -3.40 -7.30 8.96
N TYR A 22 -4.38 -6.66 9.62
CA TYR A 22 -4.38 -5.22 9.82
C TYR A 22 -3.42 -4.81 10.95
N ALA A 23 -2.61 -3.79 10.67
CA ALA A 23 -1.88 -3.05 11.67
C ALA A 23 -2.02 -1.55 11.34
N PRO A 24 -2.26 -0.67 12.34
CA PRO A 24 -2.35 0.76 12.09
C PRO A 24 -1.02 1.37 11.63
N HIS A 25 0.11 0.81 12.06
CA HIS A 25 1.47 1.19 11.67
C HIS A 25 2.33 -0.07 11.45
N LEU A 26 3.19 -0.05 10.45
CA LEU A 26 4.13 -1.13 10.12
C LEU A 26 5.55 -0.78 10.59
N ASP A 27 5.71 -0.53 11.89
CA ASP A 27 6.96 -0.07 12.52
C ASP A 27 8.18 -0.90 12.14
N ALA A 28 8.07 -2.24 12.16
CA ALA A 28 9.17 -3.13 11.83
C ALA A 28 9.60 -2.97 10.36
N SER A 29 8.64 -2.92 9.43
CA SER A 29 8.93 -2.70 8.01
C SER A 29 9.57 -1.34 7.78
N LEU A 30 9.04 -0.28 8.42
CA LEU A 30 9.60 1.06 8.32
C LEU A 30 11.05 1.10 8.85
N GLN A 31 11.32 0.45 9.98
CA GLN A 31 12.68 0.35 10.54
C GLN A 31 13.64 -0.37 9.58
N TYR A 32 13.21 -1.46 8.94
CA TYR A 32 14.06 -2.15 7.95
C TYR A 32 14.35 -1.28 6.73
N ILE A 33 13.36 -0.53 6.24
CA ILE A 33 13.56 0.41 5.12
C ILE A 33 14.53 1.52 5.53
N GLN A 34 14.35 2.13 6.71
CA GLN A 34 15.25 3.17 7.22
C GLN A 34 16.69 2.66 7.44
N ALA A 35 16.84 1.40 7.86
CA ALA A 35 18.14 0.75 8.04
C ALA A 35 18.92 0.56 6.73
N THR A 36 18.28 0.66 5.56
CA THR A 36 18.98 0.68 4.26
C THR A 36 19.80 1.96 4.07
N GLN A 37 19.56 3.00 4.86
CA GLN A 37 20.18 4.33 4.78
C GLN A 37 20.00 5.02 3.43
N LEU A 38 19.04 4.55 2.62
CA LEU A 38 18.61 5.24 1.42
C LEU A 38 17.89 6.54 1.81
N GLY A 39 18.22 7.64 1.11
CA GLY A 39 17.57 8.93 1.36
C GLY A 39 16.08 8.92 0.97
N THR A 40 15.35 9.94 1.39
CA THR A 40 13.90 10.08 1.14
C THR A 40 13.52 10.27 -0.34
N GLN A 41 14.52 10.40 -1.22
CA GLN A 41 14.37 10.41 -2.67
C GLN A 41 14.46 9.01 -3.30
N ALA A 42 14.69 7.96 -2.51
CA ALA A 42 14.68 6.60 -3.01
C ALA A 42 13.29 6.24 -3.54
N ALA A 43 13.27 5.59 -4.71
CA ALA A 43 12.06 5.03 -5.28
C ALA A 43 11.71 3.73 -4.53
N ILE A 44 10.50 3.67 -3.97
CA ILE A 44 9.99 2.52 -3.23
C ILE A 44 8.68 2.07 -3.89
N VAL A 45 8.58 0.77 -4.16
CA VAL A 45 7.35 0.14 -4.64
C VAL A 45 6.87 -0.83 -3.57
N ASP A 46 5.69 -0.59 -3.01
CA ASP A 46 4.97 -1.50 -2.13
C ASP A 46 4.08 -2.41 -2.98
N ILE A 47 4.38 -3.71 -3.01
CA ILE A 47 3.75 -4.70 -3.88
C ILE A 47 2.86 -5.62 -3.06
N GLY A 48 1.57 -5.68 -3.39
CA GLY A 48 0.59 -6.50 -2.69
C GLY A 48 0.27 -6.00 -1.28
N GLY A 49 0.45 -4.70 -1.04
CA GLY A 49 0.18 -4.07 0.25
C GLY A 49 -1.31 -4.03 0.61
N GLY A 50 -2.21 -4.19 -0.37
CA GLY A 50 -3.64 -4.10 -0.15
C GLY A 50 -4.07 -2.80 0.53
N GLU A 51 -4.68 -2.93 1.71
CA GLU A 51 -5.10 -1.81 2.56
C GLU A 51 -4.10 -1.49 3.70
N ALA A 52 -2.91 -2.10 3.70
CA ALA A 52 -1.88 -1.85 4.71
C ALA A 52 -1.46 -0.38 4.75
N THR A 53 -0.86 0.03 5.87
CA THR A 53 -0.53 1.44 6.16
C THR A 53 0.94 1.78 5.91
N LEU A 54 1.72 0.90 5.26
CA LEU A 54 3.14 1.15 5.01
C LEU A 54 3.38 2.41 4.19
N VAL A 55 2.56 2.64 3.17
CA VAL A 55 2.62 3.85 2.35
C VAL A 55 2.33 5.10 3.18
N ASP A 56 1.41 5.01 4.15
CA ASP A 56 1.08 6.08 5.09
C ASP A 56 2.30 6.45 5.95
N ASP A 57 2.97 5.44 6.51
CA ASP A 57 4.16 5.57 7.35
C ASP A 57 5.34 6.13 6.54
N LEU A 58 5.52 5.69 5.29
CA LEU A 58 6.57 6.17 4.40
C LEU A 58 6.36 7.63 3.99
N LEU A 59 5.11 8.03 3.71
CA LEU A 59 4.78 9.44 3.47
C LEU A 59 5.09 10.30 4.71
N GLU A 60 4.78 9.80 5.91
CA GLU A 60 5.06 10.51 7.17
C GLU A 60 6.55 10.62 7.45
N ALA A 61 7.33 9.57 7.13
CA ALA A 61 8.78 9.58 7.17
C ALA A 61 9.43 10.45 6.07
N GLY A 62 8.63 11.04 5.17
CA GLY A 62 9.07 12.03 4.20
C GLY A 62 9.57 11.47 2.86
N TYR A 63 9.37 10.17 2.58
CA TYR A 63 9.67 9.58 1.29
C TYR A 63 8.76 10.18 0.20
N ARG A 64 9.33 10.41 -1.00
CA ARG A 64 8.65 11.17 -2.06
C ARG A 64 8.43 10.43 -3.37
N GLN A 65 9.05 9.26 -3.53
CA GLN A 65 8.94 8.45 -4.74
C GLN A 65 8.31 7.11 -4.38
N LEU A 66 7.02 7.14 -4.06
CA LEU A 66 6.27 5.99 -3.58
C LEU A 66 5.33 5.48 -4.66
N THR A 67 5.33 4.17 -4.85
CA THR A 67 4.36 3.47 -5.70
C THR A 67 3.71 2.36 -4.88
N ALA A 68 2.38 2.25 -4.94
CA ALA A 68 1.61 1.15 -4.39
C ALA A 68 1.02 0.34 -5.55
N LEU A 69 1.36 -0.95 -5.59
CA LEU A 69 0.86 -1.88 -6.59
C LEU A 69 0.06 -2.98 -5.90
N ASP A 70 -1.19 -3.16 -6.32
CA ASP A 70 -2.00 -4.30 -5.88
C ASP A 70 -2.86 -4.83 -7.03
N ILE A 71 -3.20 -6.12 -6.99
CA ILE A 71 -4.09 -6.72 -7.97
C ILE A 71 -5.54 -6.20 -7.83
N SER A 72 -5.90 -5.75 -6.63
CA SER A 72 -7.20 -5.18 -6.26
C SER A 72 -7.20 -3.66 -6.40
N ALA A 73 -7.95 -3.14 -7.36
CA ALA A 73 -8.18 -1.70 -7.46
C ALA A 73 -8.92 -1.18 -6.22
N LYS A 74 -9.83 -1.98 -5.67
CA LYS A 74 -10.60 -1.59 -4.48
C LYS A 74 -9.71 -1.37 -3.25
N ALA A 75 -8.68 -2.18 -3.06
CA ALA A 75 -7.76 -2.03 -1.94
C ALA A 75 -6.99 -0.70 -2.02
N LEU A 76 -6.50 -0.37 -3.22
CA LEU A 76 -5.80 0.89 -3.48
C LEU A 76 -6.73 2.10 -3.28
N GLU A 77 -8.00 2.01 -3.71
CA GLU A 77 -8.99 3.07 -3.45
C GLU A 77 -9.20 3.31 -1.96
N VAL A 78 -9.31 2.25 -1.15
CA VAL A 78 -9.51 2.36 0.30
C VAL A 78 -8.27 3.00 0.96
N ALA A 79 -7.06 2.58 0.58
CA ALA A 79 -5.82 3.18 1.07
C ALA A 79 -5.71 4.66 0.66
N ALA A 80 -6.00 5.00 -0.59
CA ALA A 80 -5.98 6.38 -1.08
C ALA A 80 -7.02 7.26 -0.37
N GLN A 81 -8.23 6.74 -0.13
CA GLN A 81 -9.27 7.46 0.62
C GLN A 81 -8.84 7.74 2.06
N ARG A 82 -8.20 6.78 2.73
CA ARG A 82 -7.65 6.95 4.08
C ARG A 82 -6.59 8.05 4.13
N LEU A 83 -5.75 8.15 3.10
CA LEU A 83 -4.69 9.18 3.00
C LEU A 83 -5.19 10.58 2.63
N GLY A 84 -6.40 10.71 2.08
CA GLY A 84 -6.96 11.98 1.64
C GLY A 84 -6.04 12.70 0.63
N GLU A 85 -5.77 13.98 0.85
CA GLU A 85 -4.92 14.78 -0.05
C GLU A 85 -3.49 14.23 -0.19
N ARG A 86 -2.97 13.52 0.82
CA ARG A 86 -1.63 12.92 0.79
C ARG A 86 -1.50 11.83 -0.27
N ALA A 87 -2.61 11.24 -0.72
CA ALA A 87 -2.61 10.20 -1.76
C ALA A 87 -2.04 10.70 -3.10
N ALA A 88 -2.02 12.01 -3.34
CA ALA A 88 -1.38 12.62 -4.51
C ALA A 88 0.15 12.45 -4.53
N GLY A 89 0.76 12.12 -3.39
CA GLY A 89 2.19 11.83 -3.26
C GLY A 89 2.58 10.37 -3.60
N VAL A 90 1.62 9.55 -4.05
CA VAL A 90 1.81 8.12 -4.30
C VAL A 90 1.32 7.79 -5.72
N GLN A 91 2.08 6.98 -6.43
CA GLN A 91 1.63 6.36 -7.67
C GLN A 91 0.86 5.07 -7.36
N TRP A 92 -0.36 4.94 -7.88
CA TRP A 92 -1.24 3.79 -7.62
C TRP A 92 -1.35 2.93 -8.87
N ILE A 93 -1.04 1.63 -8.76
CA ILE A 93 -1.02 0.70 -9.90
C ILE A 93 -1.88 -0.53 -9.58
N ALA A 94 -3.05 -0.62 -10.22
CA ALA A 94 -3.93 -1.78 -10.09
C ALA A 94 -3.57 -2.85 -11.13
N ALA A 95 -2.69 -3.79 -10.77
CA ALA A 95 -2.14 -4.78 -11.71
C ALA A 95 -1.73 -6.09 -11.02
N ASP A 96 -1.66 -7.17 -11.82
CA ASP A 96 -1.04 -8.42 -11.39
C ASP A 96 0.48 -8.30 -11.57
N VAL A 97 1.24 -8.44 -10.48
CA VAL A 97 2.71 -8.36 -10.49
C VAL A 97 3.37 -9.41 -11.39
N LEU A 98 2.67 -10.52 -11.68
CA LEU A 98 3.18 -11.56 -12.57
C LEU A 98 2.99 -11.23 -14.06
N GLU A 99 2.17 -10.22 -14.37
CA GLU A 99 1.82 -9.84 -15.75
C GLU A 99 2.25 -8.40 -16.10
N HIS A 100 2.83 -7.64 -15.15
CA HIS A 100 3.19 -6.22 -15.31
C HIS A 100 4.63 -5.98 -15.74
#